data_AF-Q8HYW5-F1
#
_entry.id   AF-Q8HYW5-F1
#
_cell.length_a   1.000
_cell.length_b   1.000
_cell.length_c   1.000
_cell.angle_alpha   90.00
_cell.angle_beta   90.00
_cell.angle_gamma   90.00
#
_symmetry.space_group_name_H-M   'P 1'
#
loop_
_entity.id
_entity.type
_entity.pdbx_description
1 polymer ?
#
loop_
_entity_poly.entity_id
_entity_poly.type
_entity_poly.pdbx_seq_one_letter_code
_entity_poly.pdbx_strand_id
1 'polypeptide(L)'
;FDWSRDLGQSNSDLDMPFAKWTKDQVCSLLVEQGLGSYLNSGKHWIASGQTLLQASQQDLEKELGIKHSLHRKKLQLALQALGSEEETNHGKLDFNWVTRWLDDIGLPQYKTQFDEGRVDGRMLHYMTVDDLLSLKVVSVLHHLSIKRAIQVLRINNFEPNCLRRRPSDENSITPSEVQQWTNP
;
A
#
# COMPACT_ATOMS: atom_id res chain seq x y z
N PHE A 1 -46.81 -1.43 14.00
CA PHE A 1 -45.72 -0.62 13.44
C PHE A 1 -44.44 -1.41 13.60
N ASP A 2 -44.05 -2.04 12.50
CA ASP A 2 -42.71 -2.46 12.10
C ASP A 2 -41.73 -1.28 12.29
N TRP A 3 -40.45 -1.38 12.67
CA TRP A 3 -39.42 -2.35 12.31
C TRP A 3 -38.34 -2.47 13.39
N SER A 4 -37.86 -3.70 13.56
CA SER A 4 -36.53 -4.04 14.06
C SER A 4 -35.44 -3.20 13.39
N ARG A 5 -34.56 -2.59 14.18
CA ARG A 5 -33.28 -2.06 13.71
C ARG A 5 -32.15 -2.39 14.68
N ASP A 6 -31.16 -3.02 14.10
CA ASP A 6 -29.73 -2.84 14.38
C ASP A 6 -29.13 -3.52 15.61
N LEU A 7 -29.42 -4.81 15.77
CA LEU A 7 -28.50 -5.74 16.45
C LEU A 7 -28.20 -6.92 15.52
N GLY A 8 -27.37 -6.65 14.51
CA GLY A 8 -27.01 -7.65 13.50
C GLY A 8 -25.83 -7.27 12.61
N GLN A 9 -24.94 -6.39 13.04
CA GLN A 9 -23.57 -6.38 12.50
C GLN A 9 -22.82 -7.54 13.15
N SER A 10 -23.23 -8.76 12.78
CA SER A 10 -22.54 -9.97 13.16
C SER A 10 -21.15 -9.96 12.52
N ASN A 11 -20.16 -10.21 13.36
CA ASN A 11 -18.76 -10.63 13.15
C ASN A 11 -18.47 -11.66 12.02
N SER A 12 -19.29 -11.76 10.95
CA SER A 12 -19.21 -12.78 9.90
C SER A 12 -18.48 -12.34 8.62
N ASP A 13 -18.17 -11.06 8.46
CA ASP A 13 -17.56 -10.53 7.23
C ASP A 13 -16.02 -10.59 7.21
N LEU A 14 -15.37 -10.86 8.35
CA LEU A 14 -13.90 -10.83 8.47
C LEU A 14 -13.20 -12.10 7.94
N ASP A 15 -13.92 -13.22 7.81
CA ASP A 15 -13.39 -14.50 7.30
C ASP A 15 -13.89 -14.83 5.88
N MET A 16 -14.59 -13.91 5.21
CA MET A 16 -15.05 -14.17 3.85
C MET A 16 -13.87 -14.04 2.87
N PRO A 17 -13.49 -15.12 2.15
CA PRO A 17 -12.38 -15.05 1.19
C PRO A 17 -12.70 -14.07 0.08
N PHE A 18 -11.68 -13.37 -0.43
CA PHE A 18 -11.84 -12.28 -1.40
C PHE A 18 -12.65 -12.71 -2.64
N ALA A 19 -12.52 -13.96 -3.08
CA ALA A 19 -13.32 -14.55 -4.17
C ALA A 19 -14.85 -14.35 -4.01
N LYS A 20 -15.35 -14.39 -2.78
CA LYS A 20 -16.78 -14.29 -2.45
C LYS A 20 -17.26 -12.86 -2.23
N TRP A 21 -16.35 -11.88 -2.24
CA TRP A 21 -16.73 -10.49 -2.02
C TRP A 21 -17.69 -10.00 -3.09
N THR A 22 -18.72 -9.30 -2.64
CA THR A 22 -19.69 -8.64 -3.50
C THR A 22 -19.05 -7.50 -4.29
N LYS A 23 -19.71 -7.11 -5.37
CA LYS A 23 -19.33 -5.95 -6.18
C LYS A 23 -19.08 -4.69 -5.35
N ASP A 24 -19.95 -4.41 -4.38
CA ASP A 24 -19.83 -3.18 -3.56
C ASP A 24 -18.64 -3.26 -2.60
N GLN A 25 -18.39 -4.42 -1.98
CA GLN A 25 -17.19 -4.63 -1.14
C GLN A 25 -15.90 -4.44 -1.95
N VAL A 26 -15.85 -5.00 -3.17
CA VAL A 26 -14.71 -4.81 -4.09
C VAL A 26 -14.54 -3.34 -4.49
N CYS A 27 -15.65 -2.64 -4.76
CA CYS A 27 -15.59 -1.21 -5.08
C CYS A 27 -15.05 -0.40 -3.89
N SER A 28 -15.53 -0.67 -2.67
CA SER A 28 -15.05 -0.01 -1.45
C SER A 28 -13.54 -0.23 -1.25
N LEU A 29 -13.05 -1.46 -1.45
CA LEU A 29 -11.62 -1.75 -1.40
C LEU A 29 -10.82 -0.90 -2.40
N LEU A 30 -11.30 -0.77 -3.65
CA LEU A 30 -10.61 0.07 -4.63
C LEU A 30 -10.59 1.54 -4.22
N VAL A 31 -11.63 2.05 -3.55
CA VAL A 31 -11.63 3.41 -2.99
C VAL A 31 -10.62 3.55 -1.86
N GLU A 32 -10.59 2.60 -0.92
CA GLU A 32 -9.63 2.59 0.20
C GLU A 32 -8.18 2.50 -0.28
N GLN A 33 -7.93 1.75 -1.36
CA GLN A 33 -6.64 1.70 -2.03
C GLN A 33 -6.31 2.99 -2.83
N GLY A 34 -7.16 4.00 -2.82
CA GLY A 34 -6.94 5.25 -3.55
C GLY A 34 -7.12 5.13 -5.08
N LEU A 35 -7.75 4.05 -5.54
CA LEU A 35 -8.04 3.72 -6.93
C LEU A 35 -9.51 3.97 -7.33
N GLY A 36 -10.27 4.69 -6.49
CA GLY A 36 -11.69 4.95 -6.71
C GLY A 36 -12.02 5.68 -8.01
N SER A 37 -11.09 6.45 -8.58
CA SER A 37 -11.28 7.14 -9.87
C SER A 37 -11.51 6.17 -11.04
N TYR A 38 -11.02 4.93 -10.95
CA TYR A 38 -11.18 3.90 -11.98
C TYR A 38 -12.56 3.23 -11.95
N LEU A 39 -13.32 3.38 -10.87
CA LEU A 39 -14.65 2.76 -10.74
C LEU A 39 -15.64 3.29 -11.76
N ASN A 40 -15.51 4.55 -12.20
CA ASN A 40 -16.41 5.13 -13.21
C ASN A 40 -16.37 4.35 -14.53
N SER A 41 -15.19 3.84 -14.90
CA SER A 41 -15.01 3.05 -16.12
C SER A 41 -15.19 1.56 -15.85
N GLY A 42 -14.66 1.04 -14.73
CA GLY A 42 -14.58 -0.41 -14.49
C GLY A 42 -15.73 -1.02 -13.69
N LYS A 43 -16.58 -0.23 -13.01
CA LYS A 43 -17.59 -0.77 -12.10
C LYS A 43 -18.55 -1.73 -12.81
N HIS A 44 -18.90 -1.51 -14.07
CA HIS A 44 -19.82 -2.38 -14.80
C HIS A 44 -19.25 -3.80 -15.02
N TRP A 45 -17.93 -3.91 -15.21
CA TRP A 45 -17.22 -5.18 -15.41
C TRP A 45 -17.04 -5.98 -14.12
N ILE A 46 -16.84 -5.29 -12.98
CA ILE A 46 -16.69 -5.95 -11.68
C ILE A 46 -18.04 -6.60 -11.27
N ALA A 47 -18.06 -7.93 -11.19
CA ALA A 47 -19.20 -8.69 -10.68
C ALA A 47 -19.00 -9.17 -9.24
N SER A 48 -17.80 -9.67 -8.93
CA SER A 48 -17.38 -10.09 -7.58
C SER A 48 -15.86 -10.04 -7.46
N GLY A 49 -15.32 -10.33 -6.27
CA GLY A 49 -13.87 -10.42 -6.08
C GLY A 49 -13.22 -11.52 -6.94
N GLN A 50 -13.96 -12.59 -7.26
CA GLN A 50 -13.53 -13.63 -8.20
C GLN A 50 -13.20 -13.06 -9.59
N THR A 51 -13.95 -12.05 -10.06
CA THR A 51 -13.68 -11.40 -11.36
C THR A 51 -12.26 -10.83 -11.40
N LEU A 52 -11.83 -10.18 -10.32
CA LEU A 52 -10.49 -9.59 -10.25
C LEU A 52 -9.40 -10.65 -10.06
N LEU A 53 -9.65 -11.71 -9.30
CA LEU A 53 -8.68 -12.79 -9.08
C LEU A 53 -8.40 -13.61 -10.36
N GLN A 54 -9.41 -13.80 -11.21
CA GLN A 54 -9.27 -14.57 -12.45
C GLN A 54 -8.86 -13.72 -13.66
N ALA A 55 -8.97 -12.39 -13.55
CA ALA A 55 -8.62 -11.50 -14.63
C ALA A 55 -7.11 -11.56 -14.91
N SER A 56 -6.75 -11.56 -16.19
CA SER A 56 -5.36 -11.34 -16.58
C SER A 56 -4.95 -9.91 -16.27
N GLN A 57 -3.64 -9.66 -16.21
CA GLN A 57 -3.13 -8.29 -16.09
C GLN A 57 -3.66 -7.40 -17.22
N GLN A 58 -3.75 -7.90 -18.45
CA GLN A 58 -4.26 -7.13 -19.60
C GLN A 58 -5.74 -6.77 -19.45
N ASP A 59 -6.55 -7.69 -18.92
CA ASP A 59 -7.97 -7.44 -18.67
C ASP A 59 -8.16 -6.38 -17.58
N LEU A 60 -7.41 -6.46 -16.47
CA LEU A 60 -7.44 -5.45 -15.42
C LEU A 60 -7.09 -4.06 -15.95
N GLU A 61 -6.05 -3.96 -16.79
CA GLU A 61 -5.63 -2.69 -17.37
C GLU A 61 -6.67 -2.12 -18.33
N LYS A 62 -7.25 -2.96 -19.18
CA LYS A 62 -8.21 -2.57 -20.20
C LYS A 62 -9.58 -2.22 -19.61
N GLU A 63 -10.15 -3.10 -18.80
CA GLU A 63 -11.52 -2.99 -18.30
C GLU A 63 -11.65 -1.94 -17.19
N LEU A 64 -10.64 -1.78 -16.33
CA LEU A 64 -10.59 -0.69 -15.34
C LEU A 64 -10.01 0.61 -15.93
N GLY A 65 -9.41 0.56 -17.12
CA GLY A 65 -8.82 1.73 -17.78
C GLY A 65 -7.56 2.28 -17.09
N ILE A 66 -6.80 1.43 -16.40
CA ILE A 66 -5.63 1.85 -15.61
C ILE A 66 -4.41 2.02 -16.52
N LYS A 67 -4.04 3.27 -16.79
CA LYS A 67 -2.84 3.61 -17.59
C LYS A 67 -1.57 3.76 -16.75
N HIS A 68 -1.72 4.24 -15.51
CA HIS A 68 -0.58 4.53 -14.64
C HIS A 68 0.09 3.22 -14.18
N SER A 69 1.39 3.04 -14.46
CA SER A 69 2.14 1.80 -14.16
C SER A 69 2.09 1.42 -12.67
N LEU A 70 2.29 2.41 -11.79
CA LEU A 70 2.26 2.19 -10.33
C LEU A 70 0.89 1.76 -9.81
N HIS A 71 -0.21 2.26 -10.37
CA HIS A 71 -1.56 1.84 -9.98
C HIS A 71 -1.84 0.39 -10.39
N ARG A 72 -1.36 0.00 -11.57
CA ARG A 72 -1.43 -1.39 -12.04
C ARG A 72 -0.67 -2.31 -11.09
N LYS A 73 0.57 -1.94 -10.76
CA LYS A 73 1.40 -2.69 -9.81
C LYS A 73 0.76 -2.78 -8.43
N LYS A 74 0.20 -1.68 -7.91
CA LYS A 74 -0.51 -1.65 -6.62
C LYS A 74 -1.66 -2.66 -6.59
N LEU A 75 -2.52 -2.61 -7.61
CA LEU A 75 -3.67 -3.49 -7.71
C LEU A 75 -3.22 -4.95 -7.83
N GLN A 76 -2.23 -5.23 -8.67
CA GLN A 76 -1.67 -6.57 -8.83
C GLN A 76 -1.14 -7.15 -7.51
N LEU A 77 -0.34 -6.39 -6.77
CA LEU A 77 0.19 -6.81 -5.47
C LEU A 77 -0.92 -7.01 -4.44
N ALA A 78 -1.94 -6.15 -4.45
CA ALA A 78 -3.09 -6.28 -3.56
C ALA A 78 -3.90 -7.55 -3.85
N LEU A 79 -4.19 -7.83 -5.12
CA LEU A 79 -4.92 -9.03 -5.54
C LEU A 79 -4.12 -10.31 -5.27
N GLN A 80 -2.80 -10.27 -5.45
CA GLN A 80 -1.94 -11.40 -5.10
C GLN A 80 -2.04 -11.73 -3.61
N ALA A 81 -1.94 -10.73 -2.73
CA ALA A 81 -2.05 -10.92 -1.28
C ALA A 81 -3.44 -11.41 -0.86
N LEU A 82 -4.50 -10.87 -1.48
CA LEU A 82 -5.87 -11.30 -1.22
C LEU A 82 -6.17 -12.71 -1.72
N GLY A 83 -5.52 -13.14 -2.81
CA GLY A 83 -5.65 -14.48 -3.37
C GLY A 83 -4.85 -15.54 -2.63
N SER A 84 -3.75 -15.17 -1.96
CA SER A 84 -2.95 -16.06 -1.12
C SER A 84 -3.39 -16.08 0.35
N GLU A 85 -4.40 -15.27 0.73
CA GLU A 85 -4.83 -15.06 2.12
C GLU A 85 -3.66 -14.66 3.04
N GLU A 86 -2.65 -13.99 2.48
CA GLU A 86 -1.41 -13.67 3.18
C GLU A 86 -1.53 -12.32 3.88
N GLU A 87 -1.72 -12.35 5.20
CA GLU A 87 -1.70 -11.14 6.02
C GLU A 87 -0.24 -10.72 6.30
N THR A 88 0.29 -9.83 5.47
CA THR A 88 1.64 -9.31 5.64
C THR A 88 1.65 -7.96 6.35
N ASN A 89 2.62 -7.75 7.26
CA ASN A 89 2.75 -6.47 7.96
C ASN A 89 2.97 -5.29 7.01
N HIS A 90 3.66 -5.50 5.90
CA HIS A 90 3.85 -4.45 4.89
C HIS A 90 2.55 -4.08 4.16
N GLY A 91 1.53 -4.93 4.16
CA GLY A 91 0.17 -4.62 3.67
C GLY A 91 -0.62 -3.68 4.57
N LYS A 92 -0.20 -3.51 5.84
CA LYS A 92 -0.85 -2.62 6.82
C LYS A 92 -0.45 -1.16 6.65
N LEU A 93 0.64 -0.89 5.93
CA LEU A 93 1.14 0.46 5.70
C LEU A 93 0.50 1.03 4.43
N ASP A 94 -0.49 1.91 4.60
CA ASP A 94 -1.18 2.56 3.49
C ASP A 94 -0.33 3.64 2.80
N PHE A 95 -0.84 4.20 1.71
CA PHE A 95 -0.11 5.22 0.97
C PHE A 95 0.06 6.53 1.75
N ASN A 96 -0.85 6.86 2.67
CA ASN A 96 -0.73 8.02 3.56
C ASN A 96 0.37 7.83 4.61
N TRP A 97 0.61 6.60 5.06
CA TRP A 97 1.74 6.28 5.91
C TRP A 97 3.05 6.43 5.14
N VAL A 98 3.12 5.92 3.90
CA VAL A 98 4.32 6.04 3.06
C VAL A 98 4.68 7.50 2.76
N THR A 99 3.69 8.36 2.50
CA THR A 99 3.96 9.79 2.27
C THR A 99 4.52 10.49 3.50
N ARG A 100 4.09 10.12 4.71
CA ARG A 100 4.69 10.61 5.98
C ARG A 100 6.08 10.04 6.22
N TRP A 101 6.27 8.76 5.94
CA TRP A 101 7.57 8.08 6.04
C TRP A 101 8.65 8.74 5.16
N LEU A 102 8.27 9.40 4.06
CA LEU A 102 9.21 10.19 3.26
C LEU A 102 9.82 11.37 4.03
N ASP A 103 9.11 11.99 4.97
CA ASP A 103 9.71 12.99 5.86
C ASP A 103 10.76 12.34 6.76
N ASP A 104 10.40 11.21 7.34
CA ASP A 104 11.23 10.48 8.31
C ASP A 104 12.57 10.05 7.69
N ILE A 105 12.62 9.79 6.38
CA ILE A 105 13.85 9.42 5.68
C ILE A 105 14.54 10.61 4.99
N GLY A 106 14.04 11.83 5.19
CA GLY A 106 14.61 13.06 4.65
C GLY A 106 14.38 13.29 3.16
N LEU A 107 13.31 12.72 2.60
CA LEU A 107 12.95 12.83 1.18
C LEU A 107 11.55 13.42 0.93
N PRO A 108 11.14 14.52 1.60
CA PRO A 108 9.80 15.10 1.46
C PRO A 108 9.49 15.58 0.04
N GLN A 109 10.51 15.89 -0.77
CA GLN A 109 10.37 16.36 -2.14
C GLN A 109 9.67 15.36 -3.07
N TYR A 110 9.62 14.06 -2.73
CA TYR A 110 8.98 13.03 -3.53
C TYR A 110 7.54 12.72 -3.13
N LYS A 111 7.02 13.36 -2.07
CA LYS A 111 5.69 13.09 -1.53
C LYS A 111 4.59 13.15 -2.57
N THR A 112 4.58 14.18 -3.41
CA THR A 112 3.56 14.35 -4.44
C THR A 112 3.57 13.17 -5.40
N GLN A 113 4.74 12.72 -5.86
CA GLN A 113 4.81 11.59 -6.80
C GLN A 113 4.42 10.26 -6.15
N PHE A 114 4.81 10.04 -4.89
CA PHE A 114 4.42 8.85 -4.14
C PHE A 114 2.92 8.82 -3.82
N ASP A 115 2.32 9.96 -3.48
CA ASP A 115 0.88 10.09 -3.26
C ASP A 115 0.09 9.87 -4.55
N GLU A 116 0.48 10.55 -5.64
CA GLU A 116 -0.13 10.42 -6.96
C GLU A 116 -0.05 8.99 -7.49
N GLY A 117 1.04 8.28 -7.19
CA GLY A 117 1.23 6.87 -7.54
C GLY A 117 0.61 5.87 -6.55
N ARG A 118 -0.02 6.35 -5.46
CA ARG A 118 -0.64 5.56 -4.38
C ARG A 118 0.30 4.49 -3.78
N VAL A 119 1.59 4.81 -3.66
CA VAL A 119 2.64 3.89 -3.20
C VAL A 119 2.39 3.50 -1.75
N ASP A 120 2.17 2.20 -1.49
CA ASP A 120 1.96 1.65 -0.14
C ASP A 120 3.13 0.75 0.32
N GLY A 121 3.06 0.18 1.53
CA GLY A 121 4.10 -0.68 2.07
C GLY A 121 4.37 -1.95 1.28
N ARG A 122 3.34 -2.54 0.63
CA ARG A 122 3.52 -3.65 -0.33
C ARG A 122 4.39 -3.21 -1.50
N MET A 123 4.10 -2.04 -2.07
CA MET A 123 4.91 -1.50 -3.15
C MET A 123 6.33 -1.17 -2.71
N LEU A 124 6.54 -0.66 -1.49
CA LEU A 124 7.89 -0.49 -0.92
C LEU A 124 8.63 -1.83 -0.82
N HIS A 125 7.95 -2.89 -0.36
CA HIS A 125 8.54 -4.22 -0.27
C HIS A 125 9.03 -4.74 -1.63
N TYR A 126 8.27 -4.49 -2.71
CA TYR A 126 8.59 -4.93 -4.08
C TYR A 126 9.13 -3.81 -4.98
N MET A 127 9.67 -2.72 -4.41
CA MET A 127 10.12 -1.55 -5.17
C MET A 127 11.27 -1.90 -6.11
N THR A 128 11.17 -1.50 -7.38
CA THR A 128 12.24 -1.64 -8.38
C THR A 128 12.90 -0.31 -8.71
N VAL A 129 14.01 -0.36 -9.43
CA VAL A 129 14.68 0.86 -9.94
C VAL A 129 13.78 1.61 -10.93
N ASP A 130 13.05 0.90 -11.79
CA ASP A 130 12.15 1.50 -12.78
C ASP A 130 10.96 2.23 -12.12
N ASP A 131 10.46 1.71 -11.00
CA ASP A 131 9.44 2.39 -10.21
C ASP A 131 9.96 3.71 -9.64
N LEU A 132 11.18 3.70 -9.09
CA LEU A 132 11.82 4.91 -8.56
C LEU A 132 12.04 5.97 -9.64
N LEU A 133 12.45 5.54 -10.84
CA LEU A 133 12.57 6.44 -12.00
C LEU A 133 11.20 7.02 -12.40
N SER A 134 10.14 6.19 -12.39
CA SER A 134 8.76 6.63 -12.65
C SER A 134 8.26 7.63 -11.60
N LEU A 135 8.73 7.50 -10.35
CA LEU A 135 8.50 8.43 -9.24
C LEU A 135 9.41 9.66 -9.28
N LYS A 136 10.16 9.87 -10.37
CA LYS A 136 11.11 10.98 -10.57
C LYS A 136 12.26 10.99 -9.57
N VAL A 137 12.53 9.87 -8.90
CA VAL A 137 13.74 9.68 -8.09
C VAL A 137 14.85 9.30 -9.06
N VAL A 138 15.61 10.28 -9.55
CA VAL A 138 16.74 10.05 -10.49
C VAL A 138 18.10 10.01 -9.81
N SER A 139 18.20 10.54 -8.58
CA SER A 139 19.44 10.59 -7.82
C SER A 139 19.82 9.21 -7.30
N VAL A 140 21.03 8.76 -7.64
CA VAL A 140 21.61 7.50 -7.13
C VAL A 140 21.71 7.51 -5.60
N LEU A 141 22.00 8.67 -5.00
CA LEU A 141 22.04 8.80 -3.54
C LEU A 141 20.65 8.62 -2.93
N HIS A 142 19.61 9.15 -3.56
CA HIS A 142 18.23 8.95 -3.09
C HIS A 142 17.77 7.51 -3.28
N HIS A 143 18.20 6.82 -4.35
CA HIS A 143 17.97 5.38 -4.52
C HIS A 143 18.57 4.60 -3.35
N LEU A 144 19.82 4.91 -2.99
CA LEU A 144 20.50 4.24 -1.87
C LEU A 144 19.80 4.53 -0.54
N SER A 145 19.40 5.78 -0.29
CA SER A 145 18.65 6.18 0.90
C SER A 145 17.35 5.38 1.03
N ILE A 146 16.51 5.39 -0.01
CA ILE A 146 15.24 4.65 -0.02
C ILE A 146 15.48 3.15 0.16
N LYS A 147 16.47 2.57 -0.53
CA LYS A 147 16.79 1.14 -0.41
C LYS A 147 17.20 0.77 1.01
N ARG A 148 17.99 1.62 1.69
CA ARG A 148 18.36 1.39 3.10
C ARG A 148 17.19 1.59 4.03
N ALA A 149 16.35 2.59 3.83
CA ALA A 149 15.16 2.79 4.63
C ALA A 149 14.17 1.62 4.51
N ILE A 150 13.95 1.08 3.29
CA ILE A 150 13.15 -0.14 3.09
C ILE A 150 13.78 -1.34 3.81
N GLN A 151 15.11 -1.44 3.82
CA GLN A 151 15.80 -2.49 4.57
C GLN A 151 15.56 -2.36 6.09
N VAL A 152 15.57 -1.13 6.63
CA VAL A 152 15.22 -0.88 8.04
C VAL A 152 13.78 -1.33 8.32
N LEU A 153 12.83 -1.02 7.43
CA LEU A 153 11.45 -1.52 7.57
C LEU A 153 11.40 -3.04 7.59
N ARG A 154 12.13 -3.72 6.69
CA ARG A 154 12.19 -5.20 6.65
C ARG A 154 12.75 -5.80 7.94
N ILE A 155 13.83 -5.24 8.48
CA ILE A 155 14.44 -5.71 9.75
C ILE A 155 13.47 -5.53 10.92
N ASN A 156 12.65 -4.48 10.89
CA ASN A 156 11.64 -4.20 11.90
C ASN A 156 10.25 -4.76 11.53
N ASN A 157 10.19 -5.75 10.64
CA ASN A 157 8.95 -6.43 10.22
C ASN A 157 7.83 -5.48 9.74
N PHE A 158 8.19 -4.34 9.14
CA PHE A 158 7.26 -3.29 8.68
C PHE A 158 6.33 -2.75 9.78
N GLU A 159 6.77 -2.76 11.04
CA GLU A 159 6.05 -2.14 12.14
C GLU A 159 5.86 -0.63 11.90
N PRO A 160 4.63 -0.07 11.93
CA PRO A 160 4.36 1.32 11.56
C PRO A 160 5.11 2.37 12.39
N ASN A 161 5.51 2.02 13.62
CA ASN A 161 6.18 2.90 14.58
C ASN A 161 7.66 2.52 14.81
N CYS A 162 8.29 1.82 13.86
CA CYS A 162 9.67 1.37 14.00
C CYS A 162 10.69 2.50 13.85
N LEU A 163 10.37 3.56 13.11
CA LEU A 163 11.21 4.76 13.03
C LEU A 163 10.90 5.68 14.21
N ARG A 164 11.96 6.22 14.81
CA ARG A 164 11.88 7.08 16.01
C ARG A 164 12.77 8.28 15.82
N ARG A 165 12.35 9.41 16.39
CA ARG A 165 13.24 10.57 16.51
C ARG A 165 14.48 10.18 17.30
N ARG A 166 15.62 10.76 16.91
CA ARG A 166 16.88 10.63 17.64
C ARG A 166 16.67 10.99 19.12
N PRO A 167 16.95 10.08 20.07
CA PRO A 167 16.91 10.40 21.50
C PRO A 167 17.88 11.55 21.83
N SER A 168 17.50 12.43 22.74
CA SER A 168 18.34 13.58 23.15
C SER A 168 19.49 13.17 24.09
N ASP A 169 19.39 12.02 24.76
CA ASP A 169 20.41 11.50 25.67
C ASP A 169 21.26 10.43 24.97
N GLU A 170 22.55 10.70 24.79
CA GLU A 170 23.50 9.87 24.02
C GLU A 170 24.19 8.76 24.84
N ASN A 171 23.87 8.63 26.13
CA ASN A 171 24.56 7.71 27.02
C ASN A 171 24.05 6.27 26.82
N SER A 172 24.71 5.52 25.92
CA SER A 172 24.44 4.12 25.53
C SER A 172 23.55 3.94 24.28
N ILE A 173 23.99 4.48 23.15
CA ILE A 173 23.36 4.21 21.85
C ILE A 173 23.98 2.96 21.21
N THR A 174 23.15 1.97 20.89
CA THR A 174 23.54 0.79 20.12
C THR A 174 23.44 1.04 18.61
N PRO A 175 24.24 0.36 17.76
CA PRO A 175 24.14 0.48 16.31
C PRO A 175 22.75 0.15 15.74
N SER A 176 21.98 -0.70 16.41
CA SER A 176 20.58 -1.03 16.06
C SER A 176 19.62 0.15 16.25
N GLU A 177 19.83 0.98 17.29
CA GLU A 177 19.00 2.15 17.56
C GLU A 177 19.26 3.28 16.57
N VAL A 178 20.52 3.43 16.12
CA VAL A 178 20.89 4.42 15.08
C VAL A 178 20.15 4.16 13.77
N GLN A 179 19.89 2.89 13.42
CA GLN A 179 19.19 2.53 12.18
C GLN A 179 17.72 2.98 12.15
N GLN A 180 17.13 3.26 13.31
CA GLN A 180 15.73 3.67 13.44
C GLN A 180 15.54 5.19 13.42
N TRP A 181 16.62 5.97 13.35
CA TRP A 181 16.52 7.42 13.45
C TRP A 181 15.91 8.05 12.20
N THR A 182 14.97 8.97 12.45
CA THR A 182 14.44 9.85 11.41
C THR A 182 15.44 10.95 11.07
N ASN A 183 15.41 11.45 9.83
CA ASN A 183 16.10 12.69 9.46
C ASN A 183 15.47 13.85 10.28
N PRO A 184 16.28 14.72 10.90
CA PRO A 184 15.79 15.90 11.62
C PRO A 184 15.07 16.91 10.73
#